data_AF-A0A351LEP0-F1
#
_entry.id   AF-A0A351LEP0-F1
#
_cell.length_a   1.000
_cell.length_b   1.000
_cell.length_c   1.000
_cell.angle_alpha   90.00
_cell.angle_beta   90.00
_cell.angle_gamma   90.00
#
_symmetry.space_group_name_H-M   'P 1'
#
loop_
_entity.id
_entity.type
_entity.pdbx_description
1 polymer ?
#
loop_
_entity_poly.entity_id
_entity_poly.type
_entity_poly.pdbx_seq_one_letter_code
_entity_poly.pdbx_strand_id
1 'polypeptide(L)' 'AKVIGMSQGDSLLFSVLCASASYIAVPAAMRLTVPEANPSLYVSTALAVTFPFNITVGIPLYLYGINLFWS' A
#
# COMPACT_ATOMS: atom_id res chain seq x y z
N ALA A 1 3.27 13.45 -10.26
CA ALA A 1 3.00 12.58 -11.42
C ALA A 1 2.59 13.37 -12.66
N LYS A 2 1.46 14.11 -12.66
CA LYS A 2 1.03 14.93 -13.82
C LYS A 2 2.09 15.95 -14.27
N VAL A 3 2.65 16.69 -13.31
CA VAL A 3 3.65 17.75 -13.54
C VAL A 3 4.96 17.21 -14.13
N ILE A 4 5.28 15.94 -13.87
CA ILE A 4 6.48 15.28 -14.40
C ILE A 4 6.17 14.43 -15.64
N GLY A 5 5.01 14.64 -16.27
CA GLY A 5 4.65 14.03 -17.55
C GLY A 5 4.26 12.54 -17.51
N MET A 6 3.98 11.98 -16.33
CA MET A 6 3.53 10.58 -16.24
C MET A 6 2.14 10.40 -16.85
N SER A 7 1.86 9.22 -17.41
CA SER A 7 0.50 8.87 -17.82
C SER A 7 -0.41 8.66 -16.59
N GLN A 8 -1.73 8.65 -16.81
CA GLN A 8 -2.69 8.38 -15.73
C GLN A 8 -2.49 6.99 -15.11
N GLY A 9 -2.23 5.98 -15.96
CA GLY A 9 -1.98 4.60 -15.53
C GLY A 9 -0.69 4.48 -14.71
N ASP A 10 0.40 5.11 -15.17
CA ASP A 10 1.67 5.11 -14.43
C ASP A 10 1.54 5.85 -13.10
N SER A 11 0.75 6.92 -13.08
CA SER A 11 0.45 7.67 -11.85
C SER A 11 -0.31 6.80 -10.83
N LEU A 12 -1.24 5.96 -11.30
CA LEU A 12 -1.95 5.01 -10.44
C LEU A 12 -0.99 3.96 -9.90
N LEU A 13 -0.21 3.31 -10.78
CA LEU A 13 0.76 2.30 -10.37
C LEU A 13 1.76 2.86 -9.35
N PHE A 14 2.29 4.06 -9.61
CA PHE A 14 3.19 4.75 -8.70
C PHE A 14 2.52 5.05 -7.36
N SER A 15 1.27 5.51 -7.36
CA SER A 15 0.52 5.76 -6.11
C SER A 15 0.31 4.48 -5.31
N VAL A 16 0.00 3.36 -5.97
CA VAL A 16 -0.12 2.04 -5.32
C VAL A 16 1.21 1.61 -4.70
N LEU A 17 2.32 1.80 -5.40
CA LEU A 17 3.65 1.47 -4.88
C LEU A 17 4.01 2.33 -3.67
N CYS A 18 3.75 3.63 -3.72
CA CYS A 18 4.03 4.54 -2.62
C CYS A 18 3.12 4.31 -1.40
N ALA A 19 1.85 3.99 -1.61
CA ALA A 19 0.87 3.79 -0.55
C ALA A 19 0.87 2.37 0.03
N SER A 20 1.56 1.42 -0.59
CA SER A 20 1.65 0.05 -0.08
C SER A 20 2.65 -0.06 1.05
N ALA A 21 2.20 -0.57 2.20
CA ALA A 21 3.09 -1.03 3.25
C ALA A 21 3.76 -2.35 2.81
N SER A 22 4.96 -2.64 3.32
CA SER A 22 5.61 -3.92 3.01
C SER A 22 4.94 -5.05 3.78
N TYR A 23 4.09 -5.83 3.11
CA TYR A 23 3.38 -6.96 3.72
C TYR A 23 4.25 -8.18 4.03
N ILE A 24 5.51 -8.17 3.58
CA ILE A 24 6.47 -9.26 3.77
C ILE A 24 7.65 -8.79 4.62
N ALA A 25 8.29 -7.67 4.24
CA ALA A 25 9.49 -7.21 4.92
C ALA A 25 9.20 -6.66 6.32
N VAL A 26 8.03 -6.04 6.55
CA VAL A 26 7.67 -5.56 7.90
C VAL A 26 7.48 -6.73 8.86
N PRO A 27 6.68 -7.78 8.56
CA PRO A 27 6.62 -8.96 9.42
C PRO A 27 7.98 -9.63 9.68
N ALA A 28 8.84 -9.71 8.65
CA ALA A 28 10.19 -10.27 8.79
C ALA A 28 11.07 -9.42 9.72
N ALA A 29 11.04 -8.08 9.55
CA ALA A 29 11.75 -7.15 10.40
C ALA A 29 11.25 -7.20 11.84
N MET A 30 9.93 -7.18 12.06
CA MET A 30 9.31 -7.25 13.40
C MET A 30 9.77 -8.49 14.17
N ARG A 31 9.88 -9.63 13.50
CA ARG A 31 10.39 -10.87 14.12
C ARG A 31 11.82 -10.74 14.66
N LEU A 32 12.65 -9.93 14.00
CA LEU A 32 14.05 -9.72 14.37
C LEU A 32 14.21 -8.59 15.40
N THR A 33 13.42 -7.52 15.26
CA THR A 33 13.58 -6.31 16.08
C THR A 33 12.76 -6.33 17.36
N VAL A 34 11.62 -7.05 17.37
CA VAL A 34 10.72 -7.17 18.52
C VAL A 34 10.28 -8.64 18.67
N PRO A 35 11.18 -9.54 19.11
CA PRO A 35 10.93 -10.98 19.12
C PRO A 35 9.79 -11.41 20.07
N GLU A 36 9.51 -10.61 21.11
CA GLU A 36 8.41 -10.83 22.05
C GLU A 36 7.03 -10.50 21.47
N ALA A 37 6.97 -9.82 20.31
CA ALA A 37 5.70 -9.50 19.67
C ALA A 37 5.06 -10.75 19.07
N ASN A 38 3.75 -10.92 19.27
CA ASN A 38 3.01 -12.08 18.76
C ASN A 38 2.97 -12.08 17.21
N PRO A 39 3.57 -13.09 16.53
CA PRO A 39 3.57 -13.20 15.08
C PRO A 39 2.20 -13.25 14.42
N SER A 40 1.23 -13.88 15.08
CA SER A 40 -0.13 -13.97 14.56
C SER A 40 -0.76 -12.59 14.41
N LEU A 41 -0.44 -11.62 15.28
CA LEU A 41 -1.02 -10.28 15.18
C LEU A 41 -0.44 -9.53 13.98
N TYR A 42 0.87 -9.33 13.91
CA TYR A 42 1.44 -8.48 12.86
C TYR A 42 1.36 -9.12 11.46
N VAL A 43 1.43 -10.46 11.34
CA VAL A 43 1.25 -11.15 10.06
C VAL A 43 -0.21 -11.05 9.61
N SER A 44 -1.16 -11.35 10.49
CA SER A 44 -2.58 -11.28 10.14
C SER A 44 -3.03 -9.84 9.86
N THR A 45 -2.58 -8.85 10.62
CA THR A 45 -2.88 -7.45 10.30
C THR A 45 -2.30 -7.06 8.94
N ALA A 46 -1.06 -7.44 8.63
CA ALA A 46 -0.44 -7.15 7.34
C ALA A 46 -1.20 -7.77 6.15
N LEU A 47 -1.54 -9.06 6.23
CA LEU A 47 -2.07 -9.83 5.10
C LEU A 47 -3.60 -9.88 5.03
N ALA A 48 -4.29 -9.91 6.16
CA ALA A 48 -5.75 -10.04 6.21
C ALA A 48 -6.46 -8.69 6.33
N VAL A 49 -5.76 -7.65 6.79
CA VAL A 49 -6.37 -6.32 6.97
C VAL A 49 -5.77 -5.28 6.03
N THR A 50 -4.49 -4.92 6.18
CA THR A 50 -3.92 -3.79 5.41
C THR A 50 -3.80 -4.11 3.92
N PHE A 51 -3.35 -5.30 3.53
CA PHE A 51 -3.30 -5.66 2.11
C PHE A 51 -4.70 -5.62 1.43
N PRO A 52 -5.72 -6.34 1.93
CA PRO A 52 -7.06 -6.31 1.32
C PRO A 52 -7.69 -4.92 1.36
N PHE A 53 -7.48 -4.15 2.44
CA PHE A 53 -7.97 -2.77 2.53
C PHE A 53 -7.32 -1.88 1.46
N ASN A 54 -6.02 -2.00 1.23
CA ASN A 54 -5.33 -1.21 0.23
C ASN A 54 -5.82 -1.53 -1.20
N ILE A 55 -6.12 -2.80 -1.47
CA ILE A 55 -6.69 -3.20 -2.77
C ILE A 55 -8.15 -2.74 -2.92
N THR A 56 -9.00 -3.01 -1.92
CA THR A 56 -10.46 -2.80 -2.04
C THR A 56 -10.89 -1.36 -1.85
N VAL A 57 -10.19 -0.60 -1.01
CA VAL A 57 -10.51 0.80 -0.68
C VAL A 57 -9.43 1.74 -1.21
N GLY A 58 -8.16 1.40 -0.98
CA GLY A 58 -7.03 2.24 -1.39
C GLY A 58 -6.99 2.51 -2.89
N ILE A 59 -6.90 1.47 -3.73
CA ILE A 59 -6.79 1.60 -5.20
C ILE A 59 -7.93 2.46 -5.78
N PRO A 60 -9.22 2.20 -5.48
CA PRO A 60 -10.30 3.06 -5.96
C PRO A 60 -10.16 4.53 -5.54
N LEU A 61 -9.75 4.79 -4.30
CA LEU A 61 -9.54 6.16 -3.81
C LEU A 61 -8.35 6.84 -4.47
N TYR A 62 -7.25 6.11 -4.71
CA TYR A 62 -6.10 6.66 -5.43
C TYR A 62 -6.48 7.02 -6.86
N LEU A 63 -7.21 6.14 -7.55
CA LEU A 63 -7.70 6.41 -8.89
C LEU A 63 -8.65 7.60 -8.91
N TYR A 64 -9.58 7.68 -7.96
CA TYR A 64 -10.46 8.83 -7.82
C TYR A 64 -9.68 10.15 -7.67
N GLY A 65 -8.70 10.18 -6.77
CA GLY A 65 -7.83 11.35 -6.59
C GLY A 65 -7.06 11.71 -7.85
N ILE A 66 -6.51 10.72 -8.56
CA ILE A 66 -5.81 10.93 -9.84
C ILE A 66 -6.76 11.50 -10.89
N ASN A 67 -7.98 10.97 -11.00
CA ASN A 67 -8.97 11.42 -11.98
C ASN A 67 -9.34 12.90 -11.80
N LEU A 68 -9.35 13.41 -10.56
CA LEU A 68 -9.56 14.83 -10.29
C LEU A 68 -8.48 15.71 -10.92
N PHE A 69 -7.24 15.21 -11.02
CA PHE A 69 -6.15 15.93 -11.67
C PHE A 69 -6.07 15.64 -13.17
N TRP A 70 -6.73 14.62 -13.71
CA TRP A 70 -6.72 14.28 -15.15
C TRP A 70 -7.98 14.67 -15.91
N SER A 71 -9.00 15.13 -15.19
CA SER A 71 -10.10 15.93 -15.75
C SER A 71 -9.61 17.33 -16.10
#